data_AF-A0A4U6RY88-F1
#
_entry.id   AF-A0A4U6RY88-F1
#
_cell.length_a   1.000
_cell.length_b   1.000
_cell.length_c   1.000
_cell.angle_alpha   90.00
_cell.angle_beta   90.00
_cell.angle_gamma   90.00
#
_symmetry.space_group_name_H-M   'P 1'
#
loop_
_entity.id
_entity.type
_entity.pdbx_description
1 polymer ?
#
loop_
_entity_poly.entity_id
_entity_poly.type
_entity_poly.pdbx_seq_one_letter_code
_entity_poly.pdbx_strand_id
1 'polypeptide(L)'
;MRILRSVAVMALSATTASAQQASEAEPAWRASAVALVPAGYVAGTSSSTDAAGTTGYLAVYAASADDPKTPTSVFAPRQMMVVTLSKDGTRALSAELKPRGPSDIATGNADGTDNDFAARQAELDAKRSALPAGTEPCDLGAWSEDKDLAGLNVRAEPSAKARVLGKLPPPYHLKMGGAENTPEGGWLTEFRIIGFKDGWFLIQGAMPPGKAYEDDKRYPRNAPKPYAGRGWVAANKVGASYANGYTRMGGLFQAPFVDAKWTPALRKLGGEFDTDDGPKRILACSGHWALVESHDGVRGWWRSLCSNQVTNCS
;
A
#
# COMPACT_ATOMS: atom_id res chain seq x y z
N MET A 1 39.32 -64.02 -16.52
CA MET A 1 38.79 -63.35 -15.31
C MET A 1 38.15 -62.04 -15.73
N ARG A 2 36.81 -61.99 -15.67
CA ARG A 2 35.97 -60.84 -16.05
C ARG A 2 35.85 -59.91 -14.86
N ILE A 3 36.18 -58.63 -15.04
CA ILE A 3 35.77 -57.56 -14.11
C ILE A 3 34.75 -56.71 -14.87
N LEU A 4 33.49 -56.90 -14.52
CA LEU A 4 32.40 -55.99 -14.88
C LEU A 4 32.64 -54.64 -14.18
N ARG A 5 32.59 -53.55 -14.94
CA ARG A 5 32.26 -52.22 -14.40
C ARG A 5 31.00 -51.75 -15.11
N SER A 6 29.89 -51.84 -14.38
CA SER A 6 28.58 -51.30 -14.74
C SER A 6 28.66 -49.78 -14.82
N VAL A 7 28.35 -49.21 -15.98
CA VAL A 7 28.02 -47.80 -16.12
C VAL A 7 26.50 -47.71 -16.07
N ALA A 8 25.97 -47.15 -14.98
CA ALA A 8 24.55 -46.85 -14.86
C ALA A 8 24.25 -45.59 -15.67
N VAL A 9 23.51 -45.74 -16.78
CA VAL A 9 22.93 -44.61 -17.51
C VAL A 9 21.68 -44.18 -16.76
N MET A 10 21.78 -43.08 -16.02
CA MET A 10 20.64 -42.43 -15.38
C MET A 10 19.89 -41.64 -16.46
N ALA A 11 18.87 -42.25 -17.05
CA ALA A 11 17.91 -41.56 -17.91
C ALA A 11 17.03 -40.67 -17.04
N LEU A 12 17.43 -39.40 -16.87
CA LEU A 12 16.57 -38.37 -16.30
C LEU A 12 15.44 -38.08 -17.29
N SER A 13 14.26 -38.58 -16.96
CA SER A 13 13.00 -38.21 -17.58
C SER A 13 12.75 -36.73 -17.25
N ALA A 14 13.07 -35.83 -18.19
CA ALA A 14 12.65 -34.45 -18.12
C ALA A 14 11.13 -34.43 -18.34
N THR A 15 10.38 -34.49 -17.24
CA THR A 15 8.95 -34.19 -17.23
C THR A 15 8.76 -32.76 -17.74
N THR A 16 7.99 -32.64 -18.81
CA THR A 16 7.46 -31.42 -19.41
C THR A 16 6.74 -30.58 -18.35
N ALA A 17 7.45 -29.66 -17.70
CA ALA A 17 6.84 -28.52 -17.02
C ALA A 17 6.52 -27.47 -18.09
N SER A 18 5.42 -27.71 -18.81
CA SER A 18 4.87 -26.79 -19.80
C SER A 18 3.39 -26.62 -19.49
N ALA A 19 3.08 -25.81 -18.48
CA ALA A 19 1.74 -25.28 -18.26
C ALA A 19 1.80 -23.99 -17.43
N GLN A 20 1.58 -22.87 -18.13
CA GLN A 20 1.01 -21.60 -17.64
C GLN A 20 1.85 -20.71 -16.72
N GLN A 21 2.98 -20.24 -17.23
CA GLN A 21 3.23 -18.80 -17.27
C GLN A 21 2.99 -18.34 -18.71
N ALA A 22 1.72 -18.15 -19.08
CA ALA A 22 1.41 -17.42 -20.30
C ALA A 22 1.79 -15.97 -20.02
N SER A 23 2.73 -15.43 -20.82
CA SER A 23 3.17 -14.05 -20.74
C SER A 23 1.98 -13.09 -20.63
N GLU A 24 2.02 -12.18 -19.65
CA GLU A 24 1.24 -10.93 -19.59
C GLU A 24 1.60 -10.02 -20.79
N ALA A 25 1.44 -10.50 -22.02
CA ALA A 25 1.46 -9.63 -23.17
C ALA A 25 0.19 -8.79 -23.11
N GLU A 26 0.33 -7.45 -23.10
CA GLU A 26 -0.82 -6.56 -23.21
C GLU A 26 -1.67 -6.96 -24.42
N PRO A 27 -3.02 -7.05 -24.28
CA PRO A 27 -3.87 -7.38 -25.41
C PRO A 27 -3.68 -6.39 -26.56
N ALA A 28 -3.66 -6.88 -27.80
CA ALA A 28 -3.41 -6.04 -28.98
C ALA A 28 -4.37 -4.83 -29.08
N TRP A 29 -5.62 -4.99 -28.62
CA TRP A 29 -6.63 -3.94 -28.63
C TRP A 29 -6.41 -2.83 -27.59
N ARG A 30 -5.56 -3.05 -26.57
CA ARG A 30 -5.40 -2.16 -25.43
C ARG A 30 -4.99 -0.75 -25.83
N ALA A 31 -4.01 -0.60 -26.71
CA ALA A 31 -3.53 0.71 -27.14
C ALA A 31 -4.68 1.55 -27.74
N SER A 32 -5.52 0.94 -28.59
CA SER A 32 -6.68 1.62 -29.14
C SER A 32 -7.80 1.89 -28.12
N ALA A 33 -7.94 1.05 -27.08
CA ALA A 33 -8.89 1.30 -26.00
C ALA A 33 -8.46 2.45 -25.08
N VAL A 34 -7.16 2.58 -24.80
CA VAL A 34 -6.61 3.69 -24.02
C VAL A 34 -6.90 5.04 -24.68
N ALA A 35 -6.89 5.09 -26.01
CA ALA A 35 -7.26 6.30 -26.76
C ALA A 35 -8.75 6.69 -26.62
N LEU A 36 -9.60 5.79 -26.14
CA LEU A 36 -11.02 6.03 -25.87
C LEU A 36 -11.30 6.40 -24.41
N VAL A 37 -10.27 6.45 -23.55
CA VAL A 37 -10.44 6.79 -22.14
C VAL A 37 -10.95 8.23 -22.01
N PRO A 38 -12.09 8.47 -21.33
CA PRO A 38 -12.62 9.81 -21.16
C PRO A 38 -11.64 10.73 -20.43
N ALA A 39 -11.70 12.03 -20.75
CA ALA A 39 -10.96 13.04 -20.00
C ALA A 39 -11.29 12.96 -18.51
N GLY A 40 -10.25 13.08 -17.66
CA GLY A 40 -10.38 12.92 -16.21
C GLY A 40 -10.21 11.49 -15.70
N TYR A 41 -9.96 10.51 -16.57
CA TYR A 41 -9.65 9.13 -16.19
C TYR A 41 -8.26 8.69 -16.66
N VAL A 42 -7.70 7.70 -15.97
CA VAL A 42 -6.44 7.02 -16.28
C VAL A 42 -6.71 5.54 -16.42
N ALA A 43 -6.20 4.95 -17.50
CA ALA A 43 -6.28 3.51 -17.75
C ALA A 43 -5.38 2.71 -16.80
N GLY A 44 -5.96 1.72 -16.14
CA GLY A 44 -5.28 0.66 -15.40
C GLY A 44 -5.04 -0.57 -16.28
N THR A 45 -5.02 -1.76 -15.69
CA THR A 45 -4.86 -3.04 -16.40
C THR A 45 -6.11 -3.41 -17.22
N SER A 46 -5.92 -4.22 -18.25
CA SER A 46 -7.01 -4.81 -19.03
C SER A 46 -7.25 -6.25 -18.59
N SER A 47 -8.51 -6.66 -18.45
CA SER A 47 -8.87 -8.08 -18.23
C SER A 47 -9.31 -8.76 -19.53
N SER A 48 -9.37 -10.10 -19.49
CA SER A 48 -9.62 -10.96 -20.66
C SER A 48 -10.92 -10.62 -21.38
N THR A 49 -10.98 -10.92 -22.67
CA THR A 49 -12.18 -10.73 -23.47
C THR A 49 -13.30 -11.69 -23.06
N ASP A 50 -14.54 -11.38 -23.44
CA ASP A 50 -15.62 -12.37 -23.41
C ASP A 50 -15.25 -13.62 -24.23
N ALA A 51 -16.01 -14.72 -24.04
CA ALA A 51 -15.76 -15.98 -24.74
C ALA A 51 -15.86 -15.84 -26.27
N ALA A 52 -16.52 -14.79 -26.76
CA ALA A 52 -16.65 -14.47 -28.18
C ALA A 52 -15.48 -13.62 -28.73
N GLY A 53 -14.60 -13.10 -27.88
CA GLY A 53 -13.52 -12.19 -28.28
C GLY A 53 -13.99 -10.80 -28.74
N THR A 54 -15.25 -10.45 -28.48
CA THR A 54 -15.91 -9.24 -28.97
C THR A 54 -15.95 -8.10 -27.97
N THR A 55 -15.74 -8.41 -26.69
CA THR A 55 -15.76 -7.41 -25.61
C THR A 55 -14.46 -7.49 -24.82
N GLY A 56 -13.78 -6.37 -24.64
CA GLY A 56 -12.64 -6.21 -23.74
C GLY A 56 -13.03 -5.36 -22.53
N TYR A 57 -12.25 -5.48 -21.45
CA TYR A 57 -12.50 -4.72 -20.22
C TYR A 57 -11.24 -4.00 -19.77
N LEU A 58 -11.37 -2.72 -19.48
CA LEU A 58 -10.26 -1.86 -19.09
C LEU A 58 -10.57 -1.18 -17.76
N ALA A 59 -9.69 -1.38 -16.78
CA ALA A 59 -9.74 -0.65 -15.52
C ALA A 59 -9.57 0.86 -15.78
N VAL A 60 -10.37 1.69 -15.13
CA VAL A 60 -10.19 3.15 -15.17
C VAL A 60 -10.40 3.78 -13.80
N TYR A 61 -9.57 4.77 -13.53
CA TYR A 61 -9.55 5.50 -12.25
C TYR A 61 -9.52 7.00 -12.51
N ALA A 62 -10.02 7.80 -11.57
CA ALA A 62 -9.95 9.25 -11.68
C ALA A 62 -8.47 9.69 -11.79
N ALA A 63 -8.19 10.64 -12.68
CA ALA A 63 -6.84 11.16 -12.88
C ALA A 63 -6.28 11.86 -11.62
N SER A 64 -7.15 12.23 -10.67
CA SER A 64 -6.79 12.82 -9.38
C SER A 64 -6.63 11.78 -8.27
N ALA A 65 -6.64 10.47 -8.56
CA ALA A 65 -6.66 9.44 -7.52
C ALA A 65 -5.44 9.46 -6.61
N ASP A 66 -4.30 9.96 -7.09
CA ASP A 66 -3.03 10.19 -6.40
C ASP A 66 -2.80 11.67 -6.02
N ASP A 67 -3.83 12.53 -6.11
CA ASP A 67 -3.79 13.89 -5.57
C ASP A 67 -4.12 13.86 -4.06
N PRO A 68 -3.21 14.29 -3.16
CA PRO A 68 -3.46 14.28 -1.72
C PRO A 68 -4.58 15.23 -1.27
N LYS A 69 -5.04 16.16 -2.12
CA LYS A 69 -6.21 17.01 -1.83
C LYS A 69 -7.53 16.31 -2.09
N THR A 70 -7.54 15.34 -3.01
CA THR A 70 -8.72 14.57 -3.40
C THR A 70 -8.37 13.10 -3.63
N PRO A 71 -7.77 12.42 -2.64
CA PRO A 71 -7.30 11.06 -2.82
C PRO A 71 -8.48 10.13 -3.07
N THR A 72 -8.30 9.14 -3.95
CA THR A 72 -9.35 8.13 -4.16
C THR A 72 -9.53 7.26 -2.93
N SER A 73 -10.78 6.89 -2.66
CA SER A 73 -11.16 5.96 -1.61
C SER A 73 -11.33 4.54 -2.18
N VAL A 74 -10.82 3.53 -1.49
CA VAL A 74 -11.11 2.12 -1.79
C VAL A 74 -12.58 1.75 -1.59
N PHE A 75 -13.32 2.56 -0.83
CA PHE A 75 -14.75 2.39 -0.59
C PHE A 75 -15.61 3.11 -1.64
N ALA A 76 -15.00 3.87 -2.54
CA ALA A 76 -15.73 4.55 -3.61
C ALA A 76 -16.14 3.55 -4.71
N PRO A 77 -17.29 3.76 -5.38
CA PRO A 77 -17.69 2.95 -6.52
C PRO A 77 -16.61 2.93 -7.61
N ARG A 78 -16.16 1.73 -7.98
CA ARG A 78 -15.15 1.54 -9.03
C ARG A 78 -15.80 1.59 -10.41
N GLN A 79 -15.03 2.03 -11.40
CA GLN A 79 -15.45 2.10 -12.79
C GLN A 79 -14.61 1.16 -13.66
N MET A 80 -15.17 0.76 -14.79
CA MET A 80 -14.49 0.06 -15.86
C MET A 80 -14.97 0.59 -17.21
N MET A 81 -14.12 0.53 -18.21
CA MET A 81 -14.53 0.67 -19.60
C MET A 81 -14.84 -0.71 -20.17
N VAL A 82 -16.06 -0.87 -20.68
CA VAL A 82 -16.46 -1.99 -21.52
C VAL A 82 -16.16 -1.61 -22.96
N VAL A 83 -15.26 -2.33 -23.59
CA VAL A 83 -14.69 -2.01 -24.90
C VAL A 83 -15.27 -2.95 -25.94
N THR A 84 -15.95 -2.41 -26.95
CA THR A 84 -16.36 -3.21 -28.12
C THR A 84 -15.17 -3.39 -29.04
N LEU A 85 -14.87 -4.63 -29.41
CA LEU A 85 -13.71 -5.00 -30.21
C LEU A 85 -14.08 -5.24 -31.67
N SER A 86 -13.09 -5.10 -32.55
CA SER A 86 -13.17 -5.55 -33.94
C SER A 86 -13.36 -7.06 -34.00
N LYS A 87 -13.86 -7.58 -35.13
CA LYS A 87 -14.15 -9.01 -35.29
C LYS A 87 -12.93 -9.92 -35.09
N ASP A 88 -11.74 -9.42 -35.35
CA ASP A 88 -10.46 -10.09 -35.14
C ASP A 88 -9.91 -9.89 -33.72
N GLY A 89 -10.60 -9.14 -32.86
CA GLY A 89 -10.22 -8.87 -31.47
C GLY A 89 -9.00 -7.98 -31.30
N THR A 90 -8.50 -7.35 -32.36
CA THR A 90 -7.21 -6.62 -32.32
C THR A 90 -7.35 -5.13 -32.06
N ARG A 91 -8.56 -4.55 -32.17
CA ARG A 91 -8.78 -3.10 -32.03
C ARG A 91 -10.08 -2.78 -31.29
N ALA A 92 -10.06 -1.72 -30.49
CA ALA A 92 -11.24 -1.10 -29.90
C ALA A 92 -12.00 -0.26 -30.93
N LEU A 93 -13.30 -0.51 -31.05
CA LEU A 93 -14.23 0.22 -31.92
C LEU A 93 -14.98 1.31 -31.15
N SER A 94 -15.38 1.01 -29.91
CA SER A 94 -16.07 1.92 -29.01
C SER A 94 -15.81 1.49 -27.56
N ALA A 95 -16.11 2.37 -26.62
CA ALA A 95 -16.05 2.04 -25.21
C ALA A 95 -17.11 2.80 -24.41
N GLU A 96 -17.63 2.15 -23.38
CA GLU A 96 -18.60 2.72 -22.45
C GLU A 96 -18.09 2.58 -21.02
N LEU A 97 -18.25 3.65 -20.23
CA LEU A 97 -17.96 3.60 -18.81
C LEU A 97 -19.11 2.92 -18.07
N LYS A 98 -18.79 1.93 -17.23
CA LYS A 98 -19.77 1.26 -16.36
C LYS A 98 -19.22 1.13 -14.94
N PRO A 99 -20.10 1.23 -13.92
CA PRO A 99 -19.74 0.81 -12.57
C PRO A 99 -19.33 -0.67 -12.57
N ARG A 100 -18.34 -1.03 -11.77
CA ARG A 100 -17.96 -2.44 -11.58
C ARG A 100 -18.86 -3.13 -10.60
N GLY A 101 -19.35 -4.32 -10.98
CA GLY A 101 -19.97 -5.26 -10.06
C GLY A 101 -18.91 -6.09 -9.29
N PRO A 102 -19.34 -6.84 -8.26
CA PRO A 102 -18.46 -7.74 -7.51
C PRO A 102 -17.73 -8.78 -8.39
N SER A 103 -18.38 -9.26 -9.45
CA SER A 103 -17.80 -10.19 -10.42
C SER A 103 -16.68 -9.58 -11.28
N ASP A 104 -16.73 -8.27 -11.52
CA ASP A 104 -15.78 -7.53 -12.39
C ASP A 104 -14.53 -7.07 -11.61
N ILE A 105 -14.58 -7.19 -10.29
CA ILE A 105 -13.48 -6.95 -9.37
C ILE A 105 -12.64 -8.23 -9.20
N ALA A 106 -13.24 -9.40 -9.38
CA ALA A 106 -12.62 -10.70 -9.16
C ALA A 106 -11.74 -11.22 -10.32
N THR A 107 -11.63 -10.49 -11.43
CA THR A 107 -10.93 -10.97 -12.62
C THR A 107 -9.54 -10.34 -12.77
N GLY A 108 -8.50 -11.13 -12.51
CA GLY A 108 -7.13 -10.82 -12.93
C GLY A 108 -6.08 -11.53 -12.10
N ASN A 109 -6.14 -11.40 -10.78
CA ASN A 109 -5.15 -11.93 -9.83
C ASN A 109 -5.83 -12.40 -8.53
N ALA A 110 -6.93 -13.16 -8.64
CA ALA A 110 -7.53 -13.80 -7.47
C ALA A 110 -6.66 -14.99 -7.01
N ASP A 111 -5.44 -14.70 -6.57
CA ASP A 111 -4.81 -15.54 -5.57
C ASP A 111 -5.60 -15.39 -4.25
N GLY A 112 -5.36 -16.28 -3.29
CA GLY A 112 -6.04 -16.20 -1.98
C GLY A 112 -5.81 -14.87 -1.24
N THR A 113 -4.82 -14.07 -1.63
CA THR A 113 -4.38 -12.88 -0.89
C THR A 113 -5.27 -11.67 -1.15
N ASP A 114 -5.78 -11.49 -2.38
CA ASP A 114 -6.73 -10.42 -2.68
C ASP A 114 -8.10 -10.67 -1.99
N ASN A 115 -8.46 -11.94 -1.74
CA ASN A 115 -9.64 -12.29 -0.94
C ASN A 115 -9.46 -11.88 0.54
N ASP A 116 -8.27 -12.06 1.11
CA ASP A 116 -7.98 -11.64 2.48
C ASP A 116 -8.06 -10.12 2.63
N PHE A 117 -7.54 -9.36 1.68
CA PHE A 117 -7.67 -7.90 1.71
C PHE A 117 -9.10 -7.44 1.48
N ALA A 118 -9.90 -8.13 0.65
CA ALA A 118 -11.33 -7.82 0.51
C ALA A 118 -12.09 -8.01 1.83
N ALA A 119 -11.79 -9.08 2.58
CA ALA A 119 -12.39 -9.31 3.89
C ALA A 119 -11.99 -8.22 4.91
N ARG A 120 -10.70 -7.89 5.00
CA ARG A 120 -10.23 -6.81 5.89
C ARG A 120 -10.79 -5.45 5.50
N GLN A 121 -10.95 -5.20 4.21
CA GLN A 121 -11.57 -3.99 3.69
C GLN A 121 -13.04 -3.88 4.14
N ALA A 122 -13.80 -4.98 4.06
CA ALA A 122 -15.17 -5.04 4.55
C ALA A 122 -15.27 -4.80 6.07
N GLU A 123 -14.31 -5.31 6.85
CA GLU A 123 -14.24 -5.01 8.28
C GLU A 123 -14.00 -3.53 8.58
N LEU A 124 -13.16 -2.86 7.78
CA LEU A 124 -12.93 -1.42 7.91
C LEU A 124 -14.17 -0.61 7.54
N ASP A 125 -14.90 -1.03 6.49
CA ASP A 125 -16.15 -0.39 6.10
C ASP A 125 -17.20 -0.51 7.21
N ALA A 126 -17.34 -1.70 7.81
CA ALA A 126 -18.24 -1.94 8.92
C ALA A 126 -17.92 -1.07 10.15
N LYS A 127 -16.64 -0.73 10.36
CA LYS A 127 -16.17 0.12 11.48
C LYS A 127 -16.14 1.61 11.13
N ARG A 128 -16.45 2.00 9.89
CA ARG A 128 -16.38 3.40 9.41
C ARG A 128 -17.23 4.36 10.22
N SER A 129 -18.41 3.93 10.65
CA SER A 129 -19.33 4.76 11.46
C SER A 129 -18.78 5.09 12.86
N ALA A 130 -17.79 4.35 13.35
CA ALA A 130 -17.11 4.62 14.61
C ALA A 130 -15.98 5.65 14.49
N LEU A 131 -15.71 6.17 13.28
CA LEU A 131 -14.74 7.22 13.04
C LEU A 131 -15.42 8.60 13.03
N PRO A 132 -14.69 9.69 13.33
CA PRO A 132 -15.22 11.04 13.21
C PRO A 132 -15.74 11.33 11.79
N ALA A 133 -16.75 12.19 11.68
CA ALA A 133 -17.39 12.49 10.40
C ALA A 133 -16.39 12.99 9.32
N GLY A 134 -16.51 12.43 8.12
CA GLY A 134 -15.64 12.72 6.98
C GLY A 134 -14.24 12.12 7.09
N THR A 135 -14.00 11.20 8.03
CA THR A 135 -12.74 10.45 8.11
C THR A 135 -12.73 9.31 7.11
N GLU A 136 -11.69 9.25 6.29
CA GLU A 136 -11.42 8.10 5.44
C GLU A 136 -10.84 6.96 6.31
N PRO A 137 -11.47 5.77 6.38
CA PRO A 137 -10.95 4.68 7.18
C PRO A 137 -9.61 4.18 6.65
N CYS A 138 -8.68 3.89 7.55
CA CYS A 138 -7.38 3.30 7.22
C CYS A 138 -7.00 2.22 8.22
N ASP A 139 -5.99 1.42 7.87
CA ASP A 139 -5.33 0.55 8.83
C ASP A 139 -3.88 0.30 8.42
N LEU A 140 -3.00 1.16 8.93
CA LEU A 140 -1.57 1.22 8.60
C LEU A 140 -0.71 1.36 9.86
N GLY A 141 0.49 0.78 9.85
CA GLY A 141 1.50 1.03 10.87
C GLY A 141 2.34 2.25 10.50
N ALA A 142 2.64 3.10 11.49
CA ALA A 142 3.52 4.24 11.31
C ALA A 142 4.21 4.65 12.62
N TRP A 143 5.10 5.63 12.53
CA TRP A 143 5.77 6.26 13.66
C TRP A 143 5.80 7.78 13.54
N SER A 144 6.07 8.45 14.66
CA SER A 144 6.32 9.90 14.70
C SER A 144 7.75 10.19 14.28
N GLU A 145 7.92 11.02 13.25
CA GLU A 145 9.22 11.57 12.82
C GLU A 145 9.48 12.98 13.33
N ASP A 146 8.59 13.50 14.20
CA ASP A 146 8.79 14.84 14.75
C ASP A 146 10.01 14.90 15.65
N LYS A 147 10.98 15.74 15.27
CA LYS A 147 12.23 15.96 16.00
C LYS A 147 12.14 17.09 17.01
N ASP A 148 10.98 17.74 17.12
CA ASP A 148 10.73 18.73 18.15
C ASP A 148 10.89 18.09 19.54
N LEU A 149 11.80 18.63 20.36
CA LEU A 149 12.05 18.15 21.72
C LEU A 149 10.81 18.25 22.62
N ALA A 150 9.86 19.13 22.27
CA ALA A 150 8.59 19.25 22.97
C ALA A 150 7.59 18.13 22.62
N GLY A 151 7.89 17.29 21.61
CA GLY A 151 7.06 16.19 21.13
C GLY A 151 5.94 16.61 20.15
N LEU A 152 5.42 15.64 19.39
CA LEU A 152 4.35 15.84 18.44
C LEU A 152 3.00 15.99 19.14
N ASN A 153 2.28 17.08 18.87
CA ASN A 153 0.94 17.28 19.42
C ASN A 153 -0.08 16.30 18.82
N VAL A 154 -0.81 15.61 19.69
CA VAL A 154 -2.02 14.84 19.33
C VAL A 154 -3.24 15.71 19.62
N ARG A 155 -4.10 15.91 18.63
CA ARG A 155 -5.18 16.90 18.66
C ARG A 155 -6.57 16.26 18.63
N ALA A 156 -7.57 17.00 19.11
CA ALA A 156 -8.96 16.55 19.13
C ALA A 156 -9.61 16.50 17.74
N GLU A 157 -9.16 17.35 16.83
CA GLU A 157 -9.67 17.51 15.46
C GLU A 157 -8.50 17.66 14.47
N PRO A 158 -8.72 17.42 13.16
CA PRO A 158 -7.70 17.54 12.12
C PRO A 158 -7.40 19.01 11.80
N SER A 159 -6.86 19.75 12.76
CA SER A 159 -6.56 21.17 12.63
C SER A 159 -5.46 21.61 13.59
N ALA A 160 -4.57 22.48 13.11
CA ALA A 160 -3.51 23.06 13.94
C ALA A 160 -4.05 23.97 15.06
N LYS A 161 -5.31 24.44 14.94
CA LYS A 161 -5.99 25.26 15.95
C LYS A 161 -6.76 24.43 16.97
N ALA A 162 -6.94 23.12 16.74
CA ALA A 162 -7.69 22.26 17.63
C ALA A 162 -6.96 22.06 18.96
N ARG A 163 -7.75 21.79 20.02
CA ARG A 163 -7.21 21.47 21.35
C ARG A 163 -6.23 20.31 21.28
N VAL A 164 -5.07 20.48 21.93
CA VAL A 164 -4.10 19.41 22.16
C VAL A 164 -4.62 18.49 23.26
N LEU A 165 -4.74 17.20 22.95
CA LEU A 165 -5.16 16.15 23.89
C LEU A 165 -3.97 15.57 24.66
N GLY A 166 -2.80 15.55 24.03
CA GLY A 166 -1.57 15.03 24.58
C GLY A 166 -0.45 15.10 23.55
N LYS A 167 0.65 14.39 23.79
CA LYS A 167 1.81 14.40 22.90
C LYS A 167 2.40 13.03 22.68
N LEU A 168 3.05 12.85 21.54
CA LEU A 168 3.98 11.76 21.30
C LEU A 168 5.40 12.27 21.60
N PRO A 169 6.20 11.53 22.37
CA PRO A 169 7.55 11.96 22.70
C PRO A 169 8.46 12.02 21.46
N PRO A 170 9.51 12.86 21.50
CA PRO A 170 10.57 12.86 20.49
C PRO A 170 11.32 11.52 20.45
N PRO A 171 12.20 11.31 19.46
CA PRO A 171 13.06 10.13 19.42
C PRO A 171 13.79 9.90 20.75
N TYR A 172 13.80 8.66 21.22
CA TYR A 172 14.33 8.28 22.53
C TYR A 172 15.54 7.36 22.38
N HIS A 173 16.69 7.82 22.87
CA HIS A 173 17.90 7.01 22.96
C HIS A 173 17.83 6.11 24.17
N LEU A 174 17.35 4.89 23.95
CA LEU A 174 17.30 3.87 24.98
C LEU A 174 18.73 3.37 25.26
N LYS A 175 19.27 3.70 26.44
CA LYS A 175 20.55 3.15 26.90
C LYS A 175 20.37 1.70 27.34
N MET A 176 20.20 0.80 26.38
CA MET A 176 20.28 -0.64 26.58
C MET A 176 21.69 -0.94 27.09
N GLY A 177 21.87 -1.66 28.19
CA GLY A 177 23.16 -1.87 28.87
C GLY A 177 24.25 -2.54 28.01
N GLY A 178 24.78 -1.84 27.01
CA GLY A 178 25.80 -2.31 26.06
C GLY A 178 25.27 -2.93 24.75
N ALA A 179 23.96 -2.97 24.49
CA ALA A 179 23.45 -3.56 23.24
C ALA A 179 23.40 -2.55 22.09
N GLU A 180 24.14 -2.87 21.02
CA GLU A 180 24.55 -2.08 19.85
C GLU A 180 23.43 -1.71 18.86
N ASN A 181 22.15 -1.82 19.24
CA ASN A 181 21.02 -1.79 18.29
C ASN A 181 20.08 -0.58 18.43
N THR A 182 20.48 0.48 19.13
CA THR A 182 19.67 1.73 19.10
C THR A 182 19.95 2.43 17.78
N PRO A 183 18.93 2.73 16.95
CA PRO A 183 19.13 3.54 15.74
C PRO A 183 19.87 4.83 16.08
N GLU A 184 20.71 5.34 15.18
CA GLU A 184 21.50 6.56 15.40
C GLU A 184 20.62 7.75 15.84
N GLY A 185 19.38 7.82 15.35
CA GLY A 185 18.39 8.83 15.72
C GLY A 185 17.55 8.53 16.96
N GLY A 186 17.75 7.40 17.63
CA GLY A 186 16.90 6.91 18.71
C GLY A 186 15.64 6.20 18.21
N TRP A 187 14.92 5.56 19.13
CA TRP A 187 13.65 4.91 18.82
C TRP A 187 12.53 5.93 18.69
N LEU A 188 11.61 5.68 17.76
CA LEU A 188 10.44 6.52 17.50
C LEU A 188 9.19 5.97 18.18
N THR A 189 8.20 6.85 18.40
CA THR A 189 6.87 6.44 18.91
C THR A 189 6.09 5.78 17.78
N GLU A 190 5.75 4.51 17.94
CA GLU A 190 4.97 3.73 16.97
C GLU A 190 3.47 3.79 17.28
N PHE A 191 2.62 3.73 16.25
CA PHE A 191 1.17 3.74 16.39
C PHE A 191 0.48 3.15 15.14
N ARG A 192 -0.84 2.96 15.24
CA ARG A 192 -1.70 2.68 14.07
C ARG A 192 -2.34 3.94 13.56
N ILE A 193 -2.31 4.14 12.24
CA ILE A 193 -3.17 5.09 11.53
C ILE A 193 -4.49 4.38 11.24
N ILE A 194 -5.58 4.95 11.76
CA ILE A 194 -6.93 4.40 11.59
C ILE A 194 -7.85 5.28 10.74
N GLY A 195 -7.37 6.45 10.35
CA GLY A 195 -8.07 7.26 9.38
C GLY A 195 -7.31 8.49 8.92
N PHE A 196 -7.85 9.11 7.88
CA PHE A 196 -7.30 10.30 7.27
C PHE A 196 -8.35 11.37 7.02
N LYS A 197 -7.97 12.63 7.18
CA LYS A 197 -8.78 13.80 6.81
C LYS A 197 -7.90 15.03 6.62
N ASP A 198 -7.98 15.66 5.45
CA ASP A 198 -7.41 17.00 5.17
C ASP A 198 -5.93 17.17 5.59
N GLY A 199 -5.08 16.17 5.33
CA GLY A 199 -3.66 16.21 5.70
C GLY A 199 -3.35 15.82 7.16
N TRP A 200 -4.31 15.23 7.86
CA TRP A 200 -4.16 14.72 9.21
C TRP A 200 -4.46 13.22 9.26
N PHE A 201 -3.70 12.52 10.10
CA PHE A 201 -3.95 11.13 10.44
C PHE A 201 -4.59 11.03 11.81
N LEU A 202 -5.68 10.28 11.88
CA LEU A 202 -6.26 9.81 13.13
C LEU A 202 -5.48 8.58 13.57
N ILE A 203 -4.86 8.65 14.74
CA ILE A 203 -4.00 7.60 15.27
C ILE A 203 -4.57 7.00 16.56
N GLN A 204 -4.15 5.77 16.85
CA GLN A 204 -4.41 5.12 18.13
C GLN A 204 -3.30 4.13 18.50
N GLY A 205 -3.29 3.69 19.76
CA GLY A 205 -2.40 2.62 20.22
C GLY A 205 -0.92 3.03 20.20
N ALA A 206 -0.62 4.28 20.54
CA ALA A 206 0.75 4.77 20.57
C ALA A 206 1.57 4.02 21.64
N MET A 207 2.71 3.47 21.23
CA MET A 207 3.61 2.71 22.09
C MET A 207 4.80 3.56 22.51
N PRO A 208 5.28 3.46 23.77
CA PRO A 208 6.52 4.11 24.18
C PRO A 208 7.67 3.76 23.22
N PRO A 209 8.51 4.74 22.84
CA PRO A 209 9.59 4.48 21.90
C PRO A 209 10.53 3.37 22.37
N GLY A 210 10.81 2.43 21.48
CA GLY A 210 11.72 1.31 21.77
C GLY A 210 11.08 0.17 22.57
N LYS A 211 9.82 0.32 23.01
CA LYS A 211 9.16 -0.65 23.89
C LYS A 211 8.97 -2.02 23.24
N ALA A 212 8.73 -2.04 21.93
CA ALA A 212 8.54 -3.28 21.18
C ALA A 212 9.82 -4.13 21.06
N TYR A 213 11.00 -3.56 21.40
CA TYR A 213 12.32 -4.16 21.17
C TYR A 213 13.06 -4.51 22.47
N GLU A 214 12.42 -4.37 23.62
CA GLU A 214 13.03 -4.68 24.92
C GLU A 214 12.03 -5.35 25.87
N ASP A 215 12.54 -6.24 26.71
CA ASP A 215 11.79 -6.93 27.75
C ASP A 215 11.16 -5.96 28.74
N ASP A 216 9.95 -6.30 29.23
CA ASP A 216 9.20 -5.49 30.19
C ASP A 216 9.96 -5.17 31.47
N LYS A 217 10.83 -6.07 31.93
CA LYS A 217 11.62 -5.90 33.15
C LYS A 217 12.84 -5.00 32.92
N ARG A 218 13.29 -4.86 31.68
CA ARG A 218 14.46 -4.07 31.29
C ARG A 218 14.09 -2.68 30.78
N TYR A 219 12.90 -2.52 30.22
CA TYR A 219 12.44 -1.23 29.73
C TYR A 219 12.34 -0.19 30.87
N PRO A 220 13.02 0.97 30.78
CA PRO A 220 13.06 1.93 31.87
C PRO A 220 11.66 2.45 32.26
N ARG A 221 11.34 2.39 33.56
CA ARG A 221 10.04 2.88 34.07
C ARG A 221 9.84 4.39 33.88
N ASN A 222 10.94 5.13 33.76
CA ASN A 222 10.97 6.57 33.49
C ASN A 222 11.06 6.90 32.00
N ALA A 223 10.96 5.92 31.10
CA ALA A 223 10.93 6.17 29.67
C ALA A 223 9.71 7.05 29.30
N PRO A 224 9.81 7.85 28.23
CA PRO A 224 8.74 8.74 27.80
C PRO A 224 7.44 7.98 27.52
N LYS A 225 6.32 8.50 28.02
CA LYS A 225 4.99 7.91 27.81
C LYS A 225 4.23 8.72 26.77
N PRO A 226 3.84 8.13 25.63
CA PRO A 226 2.98 8.81 24.68
C PRO A 226 1.57 8.96 25.23
N TYR A 227 0.83 9.90 24.65
CA TYR A 227 -0.61 9.96 24.81
C TYR A 227 -1.25 8.63 24.34
N ALA A 228 -1.93 7.94 25.25
CA ALA A 228 -2.48 6.61 25.00
C ALA A 228 -3.83 6.61 24.26
N GLY A 229 -4.49 7.77 24.20
CA GLY A 229 -5.80 7.90 23.56
C GLY A 229 -5.73 8.03 22.04
N ARG A 230 -6.90 8.09 21.42
CA ARG A 230 -7.06 8.41 20.00
C ARG A 230 -6.96 9.92 19.77
N GLY A 231 -6.37 10.34 18.66
CA GLY A 231 -6.39 11.74 18.22
C GLY A 231 -5.67 11.98 16.89
N TRP A 232 -5.63 13.24 16.46
CA TRP A 232 -5.13 13.66 15.16
C TRP A 232 -3.70 14.18 15.22
N VAL A 233 -2.87 13.73 14.28
CA VAL A 233 -1.50 14.23 14.06
C VAL A 233 -1.33 14.70 12.62
N ALA A 234 -0.46 15.67 12.39
CA ALA A 234 -0.21 16.19 11.05
C ALA A 234 0.54 15.15 10.20
N ALA A 235 0.07 14.88 8.98
CA ALA A 235 0.63 13.83 8.12
C ALA A 235 2.11 14.03 7.80
N ASN A 236 2.57 15.28 7.71
CA ASN A 236 3.97 15.63 7.45
C ASN A 236 4.93 15.38 8.62
N LYS A 237 4.45 14.80 9.73
CA LYS A 237 5.24 14.39 10.90
C LYS A 237 5.22 12.88 11.11
N VAL A 238 4.71 12.14 10.13
CA VAL A 238 4.50 10.69 10.21
C VAL A 238 5.32 10.00 9.13
N GLY A 239 6.04 8.97 9.54
CA GLY A 239 6.79 8.08 8.66
C GLY A 239 6.43 6.62 8.89
N ALA A 240 6.91 5.76 8.01
CA ALA A 240 6.75 4.31 8.09
C ALA A 240 7.77 3.64 7.15
N SER A 241 7.89 2.32 7.23
CA SER A 241 8.52 1.52 6.16
C SER A 241 7.45 1.00 5.22
N TYR A 242 7.80 0.75 3.96
CA TYR A 242 6.95 -0.06 3.10
C TYR A 242 6.82 -1.46 3.68
N ALA A 243 5.60 -1.97 3.79
CA ALA A 243 5.37 -3.33 4.24
C ALA A 243 5.21 -4.28 3.06
N ASN A 244 5.48 -5.57 3.27
CA ASN A 244 5.11 -6.61 2.32
C ASN A 244 3.58 -6.86 2.37
N GLY A 245 2.82 -5.99 1.73
CA GLY A 245 1.37 -6.11 1.59
C GLY A 245 0.93 -6.87 0.35
N TYR A 246 1.79 -7.71 -0.25
CA TYR A 246 1.59 -8.27 -1.60
C TYR A 246 1.45 -7.19 -2.69
N THR A 247 2.08 -6.03 -2.47
CA THR A 247 2.16 -4.97 -3.48
C THR A 247 3.18 -5.34 -4.55
N ARG A 248 2.89 -5.06 -5.82
CA ARG A 248 3.88 -5.17 -6.90
C ARG A 248 5.09 -4.25 -6.64
N MET A 249 6.27 -4.86 -6.49
CA MET A 249 7.55 -4.14 -6.32
C MET A 249 7.92 -3.32 -7.57
N GLY A 250 8.84 -2.37 -7.38
CA GLY A 250 9.45 -1.53 -8.42
C GLY A 250 8.73 -0.20 -8.68
N GLY A 251 7.62 0.07 -8.00
CA GLY A 251 6.80 1.25 -8.31
C GLY A 251 5.53 1.41 -7.48
N LEU A 252 4.72 2.38 -7.88
CA LEU A 252 3.51 2.81 -7.18
C LEU A 252 2.29 2.77 -8.10
N PHE A 253 1.12 2.47 -7.53
CA PHE A 253 -0.14 2.47 -8.25
C PHE A 253 -0.78 3.87 -8.27
N GLN A 254 -1.40 4.28 -9.37
CA GLN A 254 -2.04 5.60 -9.46
C GLN A 254 -3.33 5.71 -8.63
N ALA A 255 -3.97 4.58 -8.31
CA ALA A 255 -5.13 4.49 -7.43
C ALA A 255 -4.92 3.34 -6.42
N PRO A 256 -5.67 3.24 -5.31
CA PRO A 256 -5.46 2.24 -4.27
C PRO A 256 -5.99 0.84 -4.67
N PHE A 257 -5.61 0.37 -5.86
CA PHE A 257 -6.02 -0.91 -6.44
C PHE A 257 -4.89 -1.50 -7.29
N VAL A 258 -4.71 -2.82 -7.24
CA VAL A 258 -3.63 -3.54 -7.94
C VAL A 258 -3.77 -3.54 -9.47
N ASP A 259 -4.95 -3.22 -9.97
CA ASP A 259 -5.26 -3.09 -11.40
C ASP A 259 -5.22 -1.62 -11.86
N ALA A 260 -4.77 -0.68 -11.03
CA ALA A 260 -4.53 0.70 -11.43
C ALA A 260 -3.24 0.84 -12.25
N LYS A 261 -3.04 2.00 -12.88
CA LYS A 261 -1.80 2.30 -13.61
C LYS A 261 -0.62 2.19 -12.64
N TRP A 262 0.35 1.35 -12.96
CA TRP A 262 1.57 1.23 -12.21
C TRP A 262 2.66 2.12 -12.82
N THR A 263 3.39 2.85 -11.98
CA THR A 263 4.46 3.77 -12.39
C THR A 263 5.75 3.37 -11.67
N PRO A 264 6.86 3.14 -12.40
CA PRO A 264 8.15 2.89 -11.77
C PRO A 264 8.51 4.00 -10.79
N ALA A 265 9.13 3.63 -9.68
CA ALA A 265 9.69 4.56 -8.70
C ALA A 265 11.07 4.06 -8.27
N LEU A 266 11.84 4.92 -7.62
CA LEU A 266 13.17 4.59 -7.11
C LEU A 266 13.26 4.81 -5.61
N ARG A 267 14.07 3.99 -4.95
CA ARG A 267 14.43 4.20 -3.54
C ARG A 267 15.37 5.40 -3.37
N LYS A 268 15.66 5.78 -2.13
CA LYS A 268 16.46 6.97 -1.78
C LYS A 268 17.81 7.05 -2.48
N LEU A 269 18.45 5.90 -2.73
CA LEU A 269 19.75 5.79 -3.38
C LEU A 269 19.67 5.35 -4.86
N GLY A 270 18.51 5.47 -5.50
CA GLY A 270 18.34 5.21 -6.94
C GLY A 270 18.31 3.73 -7.34
N GLY A 271 18.18 2.81 -6.38
CA GLY A 271 18.00 1.38 -6.65
C GLY A 271 16.53 0.99 -6.84
N GLU A 272 16.30 -0.32 -7.03
CA GLU A 272 14.96 -0.89 -7.15
C GLU A 272 14.09 -0.52 -5.94
N PHE A 273 12.82 -0.25 -6.22
CA PHE A 273 11.86 0.18 -5.22
C PHE A 273 11.19 -1.05 -4.60
N ASP A 274 11.47 -1.29 -3.31
CA ASP A 274 11.03 -2.47 -2.57
C ASP A 274 10.64 -2.09 -1.13
N THR A 275 10.61 -3.10 -0.24
CA THR A 275 10.24 -2.97 1.17
C THR A 275 11.39 -2.62 2.11
N ASP A 276 12.61 -2.41 1.62
CA ASP A 276 13.78 -2.19 2.47
C ASP A 276 13.93 -0.72 2.93
N ASP A 277 13.16 0.19 2.33
CA ASP A 277 13.10 1.61 2.67
C ASP A 277 11.66 2.06 3.03
N GLY A 278 11.53 3.31 3.47
CA GLY A 278 10.25 3.99 3.67
C GLY A 278 9.93 5.02 2.57
N PRO A 279 8.67 5.47 2.45
CA PRO A 279 8.34 6.63 1.64
C PRO A 279 9.04 7.89 2.15
N LYS A 280 9.34 8.81 1.24
CA LYS A 280 9.78 10.16 1.61
C LYS A 280 8.70 10.92 2.37
N ARG A 281 7.43 10.71 1.99
CA ARG A 281 6.25 11.27 2.66
C ARG A 281 5.07 10.32 2.58
N ILE A 282 4.29 10.25 3.64
CA ILE A 282 2.94 9.68 3.62
C ILE A 282 1.96 10.85 3.50
N LEU A 283 1.14 10.84 2.45
CA LEU A 283 0.32 11.98 2.06
C LEU A 283 -1.17 11.78 2.40
N ALA A 284 -1.67 10.56 2.27
CA ALA A 284 -3.03 10.16 2.62
C ALA A 284 -3.10 8.64 2.84
N CYS A 285 -4.26 8.13 3.24
CA CYS A 285 -4.52 6.70 3.29
C CYS A 285 -5.98 6.38 2.98
N SER A 286 -6.23 5.13 2.59
CA SER A 286 -7.56 4.59 2.35
C SER A 286 -7.52 3.06 2.44
N GLY A 287 -8.27 2.49 3.39
CA GLY A 287 -8.17 1.08 3.75
C GLY A 287 -6.75 0.70 4.15
N HIS A 288 -6.19 -0.32 3.50
CA HIS A 288 -4.80 -0.74 3.69
C HIS A 288 -3.82 -0.04 2.76
N TRP A 289 -4.23 1.00 2.04
CA TRP A 289 -3.37 1.70 1.10
C TRP A 289 -2.90 3.03 1.66
N ALA A 290 -1.63 3.33 1.42
CA ALA A 290 -1.03 4.62 1.70
C ALA A 290 -0.74 5.34 0.38
N LEU A 291 -1.21 6.58 0.25
CA LEU A 291 -0.74 7.48 -0.80
C LEU A 291 0.58 8.08 -0.33
N VAL A 292 1.64 7.85 -1.09
CA VAL A 292 3.01 8.21 -0.72
C VAL A 292 3.70 9.02 -1.80
N GLU A 293 4.78 9.70 -1.41
CA GLU A 293 5.79 10.24 -2.32
C GLU A 293 7.07 9.41 -2.14
N SER A 294 7.59 8.86 -3.22
CA SER A 294 8.90 8.20 -3.26
C SER A 294 10.04 9.23 -3.19
N HIS A 295 11.27 8.75 -3.05
CA HIS A 295 12.42 9.65 -2.95
C HIS A 295 12.79 10.35 -4.26
N ASP A 296 12.46 9.74 -5.41
CA ASP A 296 12.58 10.33 -6.75
C ASP A 296 11.36 11.18 -7.16
N GLY A 297 10.38 11.38 -6.27
CA GLY A 297 9.27 12.30 -6.46
C GLY A 297 8.04 11.70 -7.16
N VAL A 298 8.01 10.39 -7.38
CA VAL A 298 6.83 9.68 -7.86
C VAL A 298 5.80 9.65 -6.74
N ARG A 299 4.55 9.97 -7.09
CA ARG A 299 3.40 9.85 -6.18
C ARG A 299 2.53 8.69 -6.61
N GLY A 300 1.99 7.99 -5.62
CA GLY A 300 1.07 6.88 -5.85
C GLY A 300 0.85 6.06 -4.59
N TRP A 301 0.14 4.95 -4.76
CA TRP A 301 -0.39 4.13 -3.71
C TRP A 301 0.44 2.87 -3.51
N TRP A 302 0.73 2.59 -2.26
CA TRP A 302 1.37 1.37 -1.79
C TRP A 302 0.44 0.65 -0.79
N ARG A 303 0.30 -0.68 -0.90
CA ARG A 303 -0.51 -1.46 0.03
C ARG A 303 0.34 -1.86 1.25
N SER A 304 -0.15 -1.50 2.42
CA SER A 304 0.41 -1.74 3.75
C SER A 304 1.67 -0.95 4.09
N LEU A 305 1.70 -0.37 5.29
CA LEU A 305 2.88 0.26 5.89
C LEU A 305 3.21 -0.41 7.22
N CYS A 306 4.49 -0.42 7.55
CA CYS A 306 5.04 -1.03 8.75
C CYS A 306 5.51 0.05 9.73
N SER A 307 5.10 -0.06 11.00
CA SER A 307 5.63 0.78 12.08
C SER A 307 6.90 0.23 12.71
N ASN A 308 7.21 -1.04 12.47
CA ASN A 308 8.36 -1.69 13.08
C ASN A 308 9.65 -1.09 12.50
N GLN A 309 10.53 -0.64 13.37
CA GLN A 309 11.75 0.09 13.04
C GLN A 309 12.95 -0.84 12.78
N VAL A 310 12.77 -2.17 12.92
CA VAL A 310 13.80 -3.19 12.63
C VAL A 310 13.40 -4.24 11.60
N THR A 311 12.19 -4.16 11.04
CA THR A 311 11.70 -5.06 9.99
C THR A 311 10.66 -4.35 9.11
N ASN A 312 10.29 -4.96 7.98
CA ASN A 312 9.26 -4.48 7.06
C ASN A 312 7.89 -5.18 7.25
N CYS A 313 7.66 -5.82 8.40
CA CYS A 313 6.38 -6.47 8.76
C CYS A 313 5.93 -7.48 7.68
N SER A 314 6.81 -8.42 7.34
CA SER A 314 6.56 -9.52 6.40
C SER A 314 5.66 -10.62 6.96
#